data_AF-A0A816FDV0-F1
#
_entry.id   AF-A0A816FDV0-F1
#
_cell.length_a   1.000
_cell.length_b   1.000
_cell.length_c   1.000
_cell.angle_alpha   90.00
_cell.angle_beta   90.00
_cell.angle_gamma   90.00
#
_symmetry.space_group_name_H-M   'P 1'
#
loop_
_entity.id
_entity.type
_entity.pdbx_description
1 polymer ?
#
loop_
_entity_poly.entity_id
_entity_poly.type
_entity_poly.pdbx_seq_one_letter_code
_entity_poly.pdbx_strand_id
1 'polypeptide(L)'
;TELPNCIGVAACQVSADGKLSFSLGKQDSVKWNPGAGLASLPSVTYTEGAKIVIVTLVCSTDESEDFDALGEAPINNYKFRLRHKCACWDGCKNTPPETSTIAPGGGGAGLGGGAEFIMILLVLVFVCFVGFIQGS
;
A
#
# COMPACT_ATOMS: atom_id res chain seq x y z
N THR A 1 -3.78 4.55 21.68
CA THR A 1 -3.23 3.20 21.91
C THR A 1 -2.99 2.61 20.54
N GLU A 2 -1.75 2.38 20.16
CA GLU A 2 -1.46 1.72 18.88
C GLU A 2 -2.11 0.34 18.88
N LEU A 3 -2.85 0.05 17.83
CA LEU A 3 -3.50 -1.24 17.65
C LEU A 3 -2.44 -2.26 17.21
N PRO A 4 -2.08 -3.25 18.05
CA PRO A 4 -0.89 -4.09 17.86
C PRO A 4 -0.95 -4.98 16.61
N ASN A 5 -2.10 -5.11 15.96
CA ASN A 5 -2.29 -6.04 14.83
C ASN A 5 -1.95 -5.44 13.46
N CYS A 6 -1.54 -4.17 13.35
CA CYS A 6 -1.15 -3.56 12.06
C CYS A 6 0.36 -3.27 11.95
N ILE A 7 1.20 -3.74 12.87
CA ILE A 7 2.65 -3.47 12.83
C ILE A 7 3.34 -4.53 11.97
N GLY A 8 4.13 -4.11 10.98
CA GLY A 8 4.90 -5.02 10.11
C GLY A 8 4.06 -5.77 9.08
N VAL A 9 2.87 -5.29 8.77
CA VAL A 9 1.93 -5.92 7.81
C VAL A 9 1.83 -5.08 6.54
N ALA A 10 1.45 -5.73 5.44
CA ALA A 10 1.28 -5.09 4.14
C ALA A 10 -0.02 -4.31 4.01
N ALA A 11 -1.07 -4.87 4.59
CA ALA A 11 -2.39 -4.31 4.61
C ALA A 11 -3.05 -4.69 5.93
N CYS A 12 -3.79 -3.74 6.49
CA CYS A 12 -4.54 -3.93 7.71
C CYS A 12 -5.95 -3.38 7.50
N GLN A 13 -6.94 -4.07 8.04
CA GLN A 13 -8.29 -3.54 8.18
C GLN A 13 -8.43 -2.93 9.56
N VAL A 14 -8.96 -1.70 9.62
CA VAL A 14 -9.25 -1.01 10.87
C VAL A 14 -10.74 -0.70 10.90
N SER A 15 -11.39 -0.87 12.05
CA SER A 15 -12.78 -0.47 12.23
C SER A 15 -12.93 1.04 12.13
N ALA A 16 -14.12 1.51 11.75
CA ALA A 16 -14.38 2.95 11.61
C ALA A 16 -14.15 3.75 12.92
N ASP A 17 -14.32 3.11 14.08
CA ASP A 17 -14.05 3.72 15.39
C ASP A 17 -12.59 3.60 15.83
N GLY A 18 -11.72 2.98 15.02
CA GLY A 18 -10.30 2.81 15.29
C GLY A 18 -9.99 1.91 16.49
N LYS A 19 -10.94 1.06 16.92
CA LYS A 19 -10.77 0.19 18.11
C LYS A 19 -10.43 -1.25 17.77
N LEU A 20 -10.76 -1.71 16.57
CA LEU A 20 -10.47 -3.06 16.11
C LEU A 20 -9.55 -2.98 14.90
N SER A 21 -8.62 -3.92 14.85
CA SER A 21 -7.72 -4.08 13.71
C SER A 21 -7.47 -5.54 13.40
N PHE A 22 -7.35 -5.83 12.11
CA PHE A 22 -7.08 -7.15 11.58
C PHE A 22 -6.00 -7.03 10.51
N SER A 23 -4.88 -7.71 10.72
CA SER A 23 -3.89 -7.87 9.66
C SER A 23 -4.49 -8.67 8.51
N LEU A 24 -4.30 -8.22 7.27
CA LEU A 24 -4.85 -8.84 6.07
C LEU A 24 -3.79 -9.56 5.22
N GLY A 25 -2.55 -9.08 5.25
CA GLY A 25 -1.45 -9.64 4.47
C GLY A 25 -0.11 -9.16 5.01
N LYS A 26 0.92 -10.02 4.95
CA LYS A 26 2.26 -9.68 5.45
C LYS A 26 3.17 -9.14 4.34
N GLN A 27 4.10 -8.25 4.70
CA GLN A 27 5.01 -7.60 3.74
C GLN A 27 5.95 -8.61 3.06
N ASP A 28 6.42 -9.59 3.82
CA ASP A 28 7.31 -10.67 3.36
C ASP A 28 6.63 -11.69 2.44
N SER A 29 5.30 -11.69 2.38
CA SER A 29 4.52 -12.61 1.55
C SER A 29 4.24 -12.11 0.13
N VAL A 30 4.88 -11.00 -0.26
CA VAL A 30 4.66 -10.31 -1.53
C VAL A 30 4.87 -11.24 -2.73
N LYS A 31 3.90 -11.22 -3.65
CA LYS A 31 4.00 -11.87 -4.96
C LYS A 31 3.64 -10.89 -6.04
N TRP A 32 4.56 -10.72 -6.98
CA TRP A 32 4.36 -9.87 -8.14
C TRP A 32 3.72 -10.65 -9.28
N ASN A 33 2.68 -10.09 -9.87
CA ASN A 33 2.16 -10.51 -11.17
C ASN A 33 2.35 -9.35 -12.15
N PRO A 34 3.24 -9.48 -13.16
CA PRO A 34 3.48 -8.42 -14.12
C PRO A 34 2.30 -8.16 -15.06
N GLY A 35 1.29 -9.03 -15.06
CA GLY A 35 0.23 -9.00 -16.05
C GLY A 35 0.71 -9.54 -17.40
N ALA A 36 -0.25 -9.94 -18.24
CA ALA A 36 0.02 -10.53 -19.57
C ALA A 36 -0.74 -9.78 -20.67
N GLY A 37 -0.73 -8.43 -20.59
CA GLY A 37 -1.39 -7.54 -21.54
C GLY A 37 -2.70 -6.95 -21.02
N LEU A 38 -3.50 -6.38 -21.93
CA LEU A 38 -4.71 -5.60 -21.58
C LEU A 38 -5.78 -6.39 -20.79
N ALA A 39 -5.79 -7.71 -20.93
CA ALA A 39 -6.74 -8.59 -20.23
C ALA A 39 -6.28 -8.99 -18.81
N SER A 40 -5.01 -8.79 -18.46
CA SER A 40 -4.47 -9.11 -17.15
C SER A 40 -3.58 -7.97 -16.69
N LEU A 41 -4.15 -7.07 -15.92
CA LEU A 41 -3.44 -5.94 -15.33
C LEU A 41 -2.33 -6.43 -14.37
N PRO A 42 -1.23 -5.67 -14.24
CA PRO A 42 -0.23 -5.95 -13.22
C PRO A 42 -0.86 -5.84 -11.82
N SER A 43 -0.39 -6.68 -10.90
CA SER A 43 -0.90 -6.69 -9.54
C SER A 43 0.13 -7.18 -8.53
N VAL A 44 0.02 -6.71 -7.29
CA VAL A 44 0.76 -7.20 -6.14
C VAL A 44 -0.18 -7.99 -5.25
N THR A 45 0.24 -9.18 -4.84
CA THR A 45 -0.52 -10.00 -3.90
C THR A 45 0.24 -10.13 -2.59
N TYR A 46 -0.47 -9.93 -1.48
CA TYR A 46 0.01 -10.24 -0.13
C TYR A 46 -0.91 -11.28 0.49
N THR A 47 -0.37 -12.10 1.39
CA THR A 47 -1.13 -13.19 2.01
C THR A 47 -0.87 -13.25 3.51
N GLU A 48 -1.89 -13.69 4.24
CA GLU A 48 -1.77 -14.04 5.66
C GLU A 48 -2.81 -15.10 6.05
N GLY A 49 -2.32 -16.31 6.29
CA GLY A 49 -3.19 -17.47 6.49
C GLY A 49 -4.06 -17.69 5.25
N ALA A 50 -5.38 -17.65 5.42
CA ALA A 50 -6.35 -17.78 4.32
C ALA A 50 -6.66 -16.45 3.61
N LYS A 51 -6.16 -15.32 4.13
CA LYS A 51 -6.44 -13.99 3.59
C LYS A 51 -5.49 -13.64 2.47
N ILE A 52 -6.05 -13.05 1.41
CA ILE A 52 -5.35 -12.65 0.20
C ILE A 52 -5.71 -11.20 -0.06
N VAL A 53 -4.70 -10.35 -0.20
CA VAL A 53 -4.82 -8.95 -0.56
C VAL A 53 -4.26 -8.79 -1.96
N ILE A 54 -5.07 -8.27 -2.87
CA ILE A 54 -4.69 -8.06 -4.28
C ILE A 54 -4.77 -6.56 -4.56
N VAL A 55 -3.62 -5.96 -4.85
CA VAL A 55 -3.52 -4.56 -5.29
C VAL A 55 -3.31 -4.57 -6.79
N THR A 56 -4.35 -4.19 -7.53
CA THR A 56 -4.26 -4.02 -8.99
C THR A 56 -3.61 -2.69 -9.30
N LEU A 57 -2.57 -2.70 -10.12
CA LEU A 57 -1.80 -1.53 -10.48
C LEU A 57 -2.29 -1.00 -11.82
N VAL A 58 -2.63 0.28 -11.86
CA VAL A 58 -3.08 0.98 -13.05
C VAL A 58 -2.12 2.12 -13.34
N CYS A 59 -1.40 2.01 -14.46
CA CYS A 59 -0.56 3.08 -14.95
C CYS A 59 -1.42 4.31 -15.27
N SER A 60 -1.02 5.47 -14.74
CA SER A 60 -1.63 6.77 -15.04
C SER A 60 -0.52 7.79 -15.24
N THR A 61 -0.52 8.45 -16.40
CA THR A 61 0.40 9.56 -16.68
C THR A 61 -0.15 10.90 -16.20
N ASP A 62 -1.42 10.92 -15.80
CA ASP A 62 -2.04 12.08 -15.19
C ASP A 62 -1.56 12.18 -13.73
N GLU A 63 -1.36 13.40 -13.21
CA GLU A 63 -0.99 13.66 -11.80
C GLU A 63 -2.09 13.25 -10.79
N SER A 64 -3.13 12.53 -11.24
CA SER A 64 -4.15 11.92 -10.39
C SER A 64 -3.64 10.60 -9.82
N GLU A 65 -3.41 10.59 -8.52
CA GLU A 65 -3.12 9.41 -7.73
C GLU A 65 -4.41 8.95 -7.05
N ASP A 66 -4.90 7.76 -7.40
CA ASP A 66 -6.14 7.21 -6.82
C ASP A 66 -5.85 5.86 -6.17
N PHE A 67 -6.42 5.64 -4.98
CA PHE A 67 -6.41 4.36 -4.32
C PHE A 67 -7.84 3.98 -3.92
N ASP A 68 -8.37 2.96 -4.57
CA ASP A 68 -9.73 2.49 -4.36
C ASP A 68 -9.75 1.16 -3.60
N ALA A 69 -10.53 1.09 -2.53
CA ALA A 69 -10.91 -0.16 -1.90
C ALA A 69 -12.12 -0.75 -2.65
N LEU A 70 -11.90 -1.81 -3.43
CA LEU A 70 -12.96 -2.49 -4.19
C LEU A 70 -13.77 -3.47 -3.34
N GLY A 71 -13.35 -3.68 -2.08
CA GLY A 71 -14.01 -4.53 -1.10
C GLY A 71 -13.47 -5.97 -1.10
N GLU A 72 -14.25 -6.84 -0.48
CA GLU A 72 -13.93 -8.25 -0.28
C GLU A 72 -14.79 -9.11 -1.21
N ALA A 73 -14.16 -9.79 -2.18
CA ALA A 73 -14.85 -10.69 -3.10
C ALA A 73 -13.88 -11.66 -3.81
N PRO A 74 -13.94 -12.99 -3.53
CA PRO A 74 -14.78 -13.69 -2.56
C PRO A 74 -14.33 -13.47 -1.10
N ILE A 75 -14.90 -14.20 -0.15
CA ILE A 75 -14.49 -14.15 1.27
C ILE A 75 -12.96 -14.34 1.39
N ASN A 76 -12.34 -13.59 2.30
CA ASN A 76 -10.91 -13.50 2.53
C ASN A 76 -10.08 -12.95 1.35
N ASN A 77 -10.71 -12.42 0.30
CA ASN A 77 -10.02 -11.83 -0.86
C ASN A 77 -10.32 -10.33 -0.94
N TYR A 78 -9.38 -9.53 -0.46
CA TYR A 78 -9.47 -8.07 -0.40
C TYR A 78 -8.85 -7.47 -1.65
N LYS A 79 -9.62 -6.69 -2.39
CA LYS A 79 -9.20 -6.10 -3.66
C LYS A 79 -9.05 -4.59 -3.53
N PHE A 80 -7.91 -4.11 -4.00
CA PHE A 80 -7.59 -2.70 -4.08
C PHE A 80 -7.17 -2.36 -5.51
N ARG A 81 -7.37 -1.11 -5.89
CA ARG A 81 -6.86 -0.55 -7.15
C ARG A 81 -6.03 0.66 -6.83
N LEU A 82 -4.77 0.65 -7.26
CA LEU A 82 -3.86 1.78 -7.18
C LEU A 82 -3.62 2.31 -8.58
N ARG A 83 -4.05 3.54 -8.83
CA ARG A 83 -3.75 4.31 -10.03
C ARG A 83 -2.63 5.28 -9.72
N HIS A 84 -1.49 5.12 -10.38
CA HIS A 84 -0.32 5.95 -10.09
C HIS A 84 0.68 5.95 -11.25
N LYS A 85 1.46 7.03 -11.42
CA LYS A 85 2.56 7.10 -12.41
C LYS A 85 3.58 5.98 -12.25
N CYS A 86 3.89 5.64 -11.00
CA CYS A 86 4.77 4.53 -10.63
C CYS A 86 4.30 3.14 -11.04
N ALA A 87 3.02 2.94 -11.33
CA ALA A 87 2.54 1.67 -11.88
C ALA A 87 2.91 1.52 -13.37
N CYS A 88 3.33 2.60 -14.04
CA CYS A 88 3.86 2.57 -15.39
C CYS A 88 5.29 2.02 -15.40
N TRP A 89 5.66 1.39 -16.52
CA TRP A 89 7.05 1.06 -16.77
C TRP A 89 7.91 2.31 -16.66
N ASP A 90 8.94 2.27 -15.81
CA ASP A 90 9.86 3.39 -15.54
C ASP A 90 9.23 4.66 -14.94
N GLY A 91 7.97 4.62 -14.49
CA GLY A 91 7.24 5.80 -14.06
C GLY A 91 7.79 6.54 -12.83
N CYS A 92 8.57 5.87 -11.96
CA CYS A 92 9.26 6.52 -10.84
C CYS A 92 10.77 6.74 -11.05
N LYS A 93 11.34 6.46 -12.24
CA LYS A 93 12.80 6.53 -12.42
C LYS A 93 13.39 7.91 -12.15
N ASN A 94 12.58 8.97 -12.30
CA ASN A 94 13.01 10.36 -12.17
C ASN A 94 12.43 11.08 -10.96
N THR A 95 11.75 10.37 -10.05
CA THR A 95 11.29 11.01 -8.82
C THR A 95 12.53 11.27 -7.96
N PRO A 96 12.89 12.53 -7.67
CA PRO A 96 13.86 12.80 -6.61
C PRO A 96 13.38 12.05 -5.36
N PRO A 97 14.27 11.53 -4.50
CA PRO A 97 13.83 10.96 -3.23
C PRO A 97 13.00 12.04 -2.57
N GLU A 98 11.68 11.84 -2.50
CA GLU A 98 10.83 12.79 -1.84
C GLU A 98 11.32 12.81 -0.41
N THR A 99 11.99 13.90 -0.05
CA THR A 99 12.21 14.28 1.33
C THR A 99 10.81 14.39 1.88
N SER A 100 10.32 13.29 2.45
CA SER A 100 9.06 13.22 3.16
C SER A 100 9.16 14.32 4.18
N THR A 101 8.56 15.47 3.88
CA THR A 101 8.48 16.57 4.81
C THR A 101 7.39 16.10 5.74
N ILE A 102 7.83 15.31 6.73
CA ILE A 102 7.04 14.89 7.86
C ILE A 102 6.41 16.17 8.36
N ALA A 103 5.11 16.33 8.11
CA ALA A 103 4.34 17.35 8.79
C ALA A 103 4.62 17.15 10.29
N PRO A 104 5.02 18.20 11.03
CA PRO A 104 5.58 18.05 12.36
C PRO A 104 4.54 17.48 13.32
N GLY A 105 4.65 16.18 13.57
CA GLY A 105 3.95 15.44 14.61
C GLY A 105 4.97 14.64 15.42
N GLY A 106 5.80 15.35 16.19
CA GLY A 106 6.47 14.81 17.38
C GLY A 106 7.55 13.75 17.22
N GLY A 107 8.80 14.20 17.16
CA GLY A 107 9.94 13.66 17.92
C GLY A 107 10.32 12.18 17.78
N GLY A 108 11.44 11.90 17.12
CA GLY A 108 12.15 10.63 17.25
C GLY A 108 13.34 10.53 16.31
N ALA A 109 14.55 10.50 16.87
CA ALA A 109 15.81 10.60 16.16
C ALA A 109 16.26 9.29 15.49
N GLY A 110 16.77 9.39 14.26
CA GLY A 110 18.11 8.91 13.91
C GLY A 110 18.30 7.49 13.34
N LEU A 111 19.30 7.44 12.44
CA LEU A 111 20.06 6.30 11.88
C LEU A 111 19.33 5.59 10.71
N GLY A 112 19.76 5.65 9.45
CA GLY A 112 21.11 5.75 8.92
C GLY A 112 21.54 4.39 8.34
N GLY A 113 21.37 4.22 7.02
CA GLY A 113 21.97 3.11 6.24
C GLY A 113 20.98 2.08 5.69
N GLY A 114 20.88 2.00 4.36
CA GLY A 114 20.23 0.87 3.66
C GLY A 114 19.24 1.27 2.55
N ALA A 115 19.70 2.04 1.56
CA ALA A 115 18.88 2.60 0.47
C ALA A 115 18.45 1.58 -0.62
N GLU A 116 18.22 0.32 -0.26
CA GLU A 116 17.75 -0.72 -1.21
C GLU A 116 16.44 -1.39 -0.77
N PHE A 117 15.97 -1.14 0.46
CA PHE A 117 14.72 -1.73 0.99
C PHE A 117 13.56 -0.73 1.15
N ILE A 118 13.76 0.56 0.84
CA ILE A 118 12.81 1.64 1.14
C ILE A 118 11.61 1.68 0.17
N MET A 119 11.77 1.17 -1.06
CA MET A 119 10.66 1.15 -2.04
C MET A 119 9.49 0.26 -1.59
N ILE A 120 9.77 -0.84 -0.88
CA ILE A 120 8.72 -1.70 -0.33
C ILE A 120 7.98 -0.98 0.81
N LEU A 121 8.69 -0.18 1.60
CA LEU A 121 8.11 0.64 2.69
C LEU A 121 7.20 1.77 2.17
N LEU A 122 7.47 2.33 1.00
CA LEU A 122 6.69 3.44 0.43
C LEU A 122 5.29 3.03 -0.01
N VAL A 123 5.13 1.83 -0.58
CA VAL A 123 3.80 1.29 -0.92
C VAL A 123 2.95 1.07 0.34
N LEU A 124 3.61 0.76 1.47
CA LEU A 124 2.96 0.43 2.74
C LEU A 124 2.39 1.66 3.46
N VAL A 125 3.02 2.81 3.31
CA VAL A 125 2.55 4.06 3.93
C VAL A 125 1.36 4.65 3.17
N PHE A 126 1.35 4.60 1.84
CA PHE A 126 0.24 5.16 1.05
C PHE A 126 -1.12 4.48 1.33
N VAL A 127 -1.13 3.17 1.57
CA VAL A 127 -2.37 2.44 1.90
C VAL A 127 -2.94 2.88 3.26
N CYS A 128 -2.11 3.30 4.21
CA CYS A 128 -2.57 3.79 5.51
C CYS A 128 -3.13 5.22 5.47
N PHE A 129 -2.70 6.07 4.53
CA PHE A 129 -3.13 7.47 4.49
C PHE A 129 -4.42 7.72 3.72
N VAL A 130 -4.72 6.96 2.66
CA VAL A 130 -5.94 7.21 1.86
C VAL A 130 -7.23 6.88 2.64
N GLY A 131 -7.16 6.00 3.64
CA GLY A 131 -8.28 5.74 4.56
C GLY A 131 -8.62 6.90 5.52
N PHE A 132 -7.79 7.95 5.62
CA PHE A 132 -8.00 9.07 6.54
C PHE A 132 -8.59 10.31 5.88
N ILE A 133 -8.57 10.43 4.54
CA ILE A 133 -8.99 11.66 3.83
C ILE A 133 -10.45 11.63 3.33
N GLN A 134 -11.09 10.46 3.18
CA GLN A 134 -12.50 10.39 2.71
C GLN A 134 -13.56 10.39 3.84
N GLY A 135 -13.20 10.83 5.04
CA GLY A 135 -14.11 10.92 6.19
C GLY A 135 -14.09 12.29 6.86
N SER A 136 -14.49 13.34 6.13
CA SER A 136 -15.00 14.58 6.74
C SER A 136 -16.10 15.20 5.90
#